data_AF-A0A261KMG7-F1
#
_entry.id   AF-A0A261KMG7-F1
#
_cell.length_a   1.000
_cell.length_b   1.000
_cell.length_c   1.000
_cell.angle_alpha   90.00
_cell.angle_beta   90.00
_cell.angle_gamma   90.00
#
_symmetry.space_group_name_H-M   'P 1'
#
loop_
_entity.id
_entity.type
_entity.pdbx_description
1 polymer ?
#
loop_
_entity_poly.entity_id
_entity_poly.type
_entity_poly.pdbx_seq_one_letter_code
_entity_poly.pdbx_strand_id
1 'polypeptide(L)'
;IILYENIWILLKKSKDVGGDTSFYDEWQYLFKKSDLVFYLVRADLLIQNDSNTQSRVEADLSLIQSWWQISESKNKKKFFNIQKKKKKKLLIICTFCDEVEKLQITIPRMIGNDELRKIFPLLYQHSTGIKVALGSLLTKDNNDNTRHLVELVFKEILK
;
A
#
# COMPACT_ATOMS: atom_id res chain seq x y z
N ILE A 1 -18.29 -1.37 -11.13
CA ILE A 1 -18.48 -2.39 -10.08
C ILE A 1 -17.55 -3.52 -10.44
N ILE A 2 -16.59 -3.89 -9.57
CA ILE A 2 -15.79 -5.09 -9.78
C ILE A 2 -16.57 -6.22 -9.09
N LEU A 3 -17.08 -7.17 -9.86
CA LEU A 3 -17.78 -8.36 -9.36
C LEU A 3 -16.76 -9.49 -9.27
N TYR A 4 -16.46 -9.93 -8.05
CA TYR A 4 -15.69 -11.16 -7.84
C TYR A 4 -16.24 -11.88 -6.61
N GLU A 5 -16.64 -13.15 -6.77
CA GLU A 5 -16.96 -14.09 -5.68
C GLU A 5 -17.79 -13.52 -4.50
N ASN A 6 -18.96 -12.91 -4.77
CA ASN A 6 -19.87 -12.35 -3.74
C ASN A 6 -19.30 -11.17 -2.92
N ILE A 7 -18.23 -10.52 -3.38
CA ILE A 7 -17.66 -9.33 -2.76
C ILE A 7 -18.28 -8.06 -3.35
N TRP A 8 -19.01 -7.29 -2.54
CA TRP A 8 -19.56 -5.99 -2.94
C TRP A 8 -18.61 -4.86 -2.54
N ILE A 9 -17.67 -4.52 -3.43
CA ILE A 9 -16.89 -3.28 -3.31
C ILE A 9 -17.50 -2.23 -4.22
N LEU A 10 -18.14 -1.23 -3.61
CA LEU A 10 -18.58 -0.05 -4.32
C LEU A 10 -17.39 0.89 -4.55
N LEU A 11 -16.59 0.60 -5.58
CA LEU A 11 -15.58 1.53 -6.07
C LEU A 11 -16.29 2.75 -6.66
N LYS A 12 -16.38 3.84 -5.89
CA LYS A 12 -16.98 5.09 -6.36
C LYS A 12 -16.08 5.83 -7.34
N LYS A 13 -14.78 5.83 -7.09
CA LYS A 13 -13.76 6.49 -7.91
C LYS A 13 -12.37 5.94 -7.55
N SER A 14 -11.53 5.73 -8.56
CA SER A 14 -10.08 5.56 -8.39
C SER A 14 -9.37 6.76 -9.01
N LYS A 15 -8.17 7.08 -8.50
CA LYS A 15 -7.29 8.07 -9.11
C LYS A 15 -5.85 7.61 -8.91
N ASP A 16 -5.13 7.49 -10.02
CA ASP A 16 -3.69 7.31 -10.03
C ASP A 16 -3.00 8.68 -10.08
N VAL A 17 -1.85 8.80 -9.44
CA VAL A 17 -1.10 10.06 -9.32
C VAL A 17 0.38 9.79 -9.53
N GLY A 18 1.06 10.74 -10.17
CA GLY A 18 2.50 10.67 -10.40
C GLY A 18 3.30 10.46 -9.11
N GLY A 19 4.41 9.75 -9.24
CA GLY A 19 5.36 9.42 -8.16
C GLY A 19 6.20 10.59 -7.65
N ASP A 20 6.20 11.71 -8.36
CA ASP A 20 7.11 12.85 -8.15
C ASP A 20 6.72 13.72 -6.93
N THR A 21 7.70 14.38 -6.29
CA THR A 21 7.49 15.31 -5.16
C THR A 21 6.52 16.45 -5.48
N SER A 22 6.48 16.91 -6.73
CA SER A 22 5.59 17.98 -7.17
C SER A 22 4.10 17.65 -6.98
N PHE A 23 3.75 16.38 -6.81
CA PHE A 23 2.38 15.92 -6.55
C PHE A 23 2.04 15.76 -5.06
N TYR A 24 2.92 16.11 -4.13
CA TYR A 24 2.67 15.90 -2.70
C TYR A 24 1.41 16.56 -2.15
N ASP A 25 1.05 17.75 -2.64
CA ASP A 25 -0.20 18.41 -2.26
C ASP A 25 -1.42 17.61 -2.73
N GLU A 26 -1.34 17.04 -3.93
CA GLU A 26 -2.37 16.16 -4.48
C GLU A 26 -2.45 14.83 -3.71
N TRP A 27 -1.30 14.24 -3.37
CA TRP A 27 -1.22 13.04 -2.53
C TRP A 27 -1.93 13.28 -1.20
N GLN A 28 -1.63 14.39 -0.53
CA GLN A 28 -2.25 14.71 0.74
C GLN A 28 -3.77 14.93 0.59
N TYR A 29 -4.20 15.60 -0.48
CA TYR A 29 -5.62 15.81 -0.77
C TYR A 29 -6.37 14.49 -0.97
N LEU A 30 -5.84 13.60 -1.80
CA LEU A 30 -6.45 12.30 -2.08
C LEU A 30 -6.38 11.39 -0.87
N PHE A 31 -5.27 11.39 -0.14
CA PHE A 31 -5.13 10.67 1.10
C PHE A 31 -6.25 11.05 2.06
N LYS A 32 -6.56 12.34 2.24
CA LYS A 32 -7.66 12.80 3.12
C LYS A 32 -9.03 12.26 2.67
N LYS A 33 -9.29 12.18 1.37
CA LYS A 33 -10.59 11.79 0.79
C LYS A 33 -10.80 10.29 0.59
N SER A 34 -9.74 9.48 0.66
CA SER A 34 -9.81 8.07 0.33
C SER A 34 -10.03 7.21 1.57
N ASP A 35 -10.91 6.20 1.51
CA ASP A 35 -11.02 5.20 2.59
C ASP A 35 -9.87 4.18 2.54
N LEU A 36 -9.27 4.04 1.37
CA LEU A 36 -8.23 3.08 1.06
C LEU A 36 -7.11 3.75 0.28
N VAL A 37 -5.87 3.51 0.69
CA VAL A 37 -4.67 4.05 0.05
C VAL A 37 -3.74 2.90 -0.28
N PHE A 38 -3.26 2.87 -1.52
CA PHE A 38 -2.21 1.97 -1.97
C PHE A 38 -0.94 2.76 -2.21
N TYR A 39 0.14 2.31 -1.61
CA TYR A 39 1.48 2.87 -1.82
C TYR A 39 2.32 1.83 -2.57
N LEU A 40 2.65 2.12 -3.83
CA LEU A 40 3.43 1.22 -4.67
C LEU A 40 4.91 1.53 -4.50
N VAL A 41 5.73 0.49 -4.36
CA VAL A 41 7.18 0.63 -4.18
C VAL A 41 7.95 -0.41 -4.99
N ARG A 42 9.13 -0.03 -5.50
CA ARG A 42 10.04 -0.90 -6.25
C ARG A 42 10.78 -1.86 -5.31
N ALA A 43 10.37 -3.13 -5.29
CA ALA A 43 10.94 -4.15 -4.41
C ALA A 43 12.40 -4.44 -4.75
N ASP A 44 12.69 -4.50 -6.04
CA ASP A 44 14.01 -4.73 -6.61
C ASP A 44 15.02 -3.67 -6.19
N LEU A 45 14.65 -2.39 -6.28
CA LEU A 45 15.53 -1.29 -5.87
C LEU A 45 15.74 -1.26 -4.36
N LEU A 46 14.70 -1.54 -3.56
CA LEU A 46 14.83 -1.63 -2.11
C LEU A 46 15.78 -2.77 -1.68
N ILE A 47 15.71 -3.93 -2.34
CA ILE A 47 16.57 -5.08 -2.03
C ILE A 47 18.01 -4.84 -2.47
N GLN A 48 18.22 -4.10 -3.56
CA GLN A 48 19.54 -3.67 -4.01
C GLN A 48 20.15 -2.55 -3.14
N ASN A 49 19.44 -2.08 -2.12
CA ASN A 49 19.82 -0.94 -1.29
C ASN A 49 20.10 0.33 -2.10
N ASP A 50 19.29 0.59 -3.13
CA ASP A 50 19.37 1.85 -3.87
C ASP A 50 19.08 3.02 -2.93
N SER A 51 20.08 3.86 -2.70
CA SER A 51 20.05 4.91 -1.68
C SER A 51 18.96 5.94 -1.96
N ASN A 52 18.80 6.32 -3.23
CA ASN A 52 17.78 7.29 -3.65
C ASN A 52 16.38 6.75 -3.37
N THR A 53 16.11 5.50 -3.73
CA THR A 53 14.83 4.84 -3.46
C THR A 53 14.58 4.68 -1.97
N GLN A 54 15.58 4.28 -1.19
CA GLN A 54 15.43 4.13 0.27
C GLN A 54 15.10 5.46 0.94
N SER A 55 15.87 6.52 0.67
CA SER A 55 15.61 7.86 1.21
C SER A 55 14.26 8.38 0.77
N ARG A 56 13.86 8.11 -0.48
CA ARG A 56 12.53 8.47 -0.98
C ARG A 56 11.42 7.78 -0.22
N VAL A 57 11.51 6.46 -0.08
CA VAL A 57 10.50 5.65 0.61
C VAL A 57 10.39 6.04 2.08
N GLU A 58 11.51 6.31 2.75
CA GLU A 58 11.52 6.79 4.13
C GLU A 58 10.79 8.14 4.27
N ALA A 59 11.09 9.10 3.39
CA ALA A 59 10.44 10.40 3.37
C ALA A 59 8.93 10.30 3.10
N ASP A 60 8.54 9.50 2.11
CA ASP A 60 7.14 9.30 1.71
C ASP A 60 6.34 8.64 2.85
N LEU A 61 6.88 7.60 3.49
CA LEU A 61 6.21 6.91 4.60
C LEU A 61 6.12 7.80 5.84
N SER A 62 7.13 8.61 6.13
CA SER A 62 7.09 9.61 7.21
C SER A 62 5.99 10.66 6.97
N LEU A 63 5.87 11.17 5.74
CA LEU A 63 4.81 12.09 5.35
C LEU A 63 3.42 11.46 5.49
N ILE A 64 3.24 10.25 4.95
CA ILE A 64 1.97 9.50 5.04
C ILE A 64 1.59 9.25 6.50
N GLN A 65 2.55 8.86 7.35
CA GLN A 65 2.34 8.66 8.78
C GLN A 65 1.92 9.97 9.47
N SER A 66 2.54 11.10 9.14
CA SER A 66 2.15 12.41 9.67
C SER A 66 0.69 12.75 9.30
N TRP A 67 0.28 12.49 8.06
CA TRP A 67 -1.09 12.73 7.61
C TRP A 67 -2.08 11.80 8.32
N TRP A 68 -1.67 10.56 8.57
CA TRP A 68 -2.44 9.58 9.32
C TRP A 68 -2.71 10.06 10.75
N GLN A 69 -1.65 10.44 11.48
CA GLN A 69 -1.72 10.91 12.87
C GLN A 69 -2.60 12.16 13.01
N ILE A 70 -2.49 13.12 12.07
CA ILE A 70 -3.34 14.31 12.02
C ILE A 70 -4.81 13.92 11.83
N SER A 71 -5.08 12.95 10.94
CA SER A 71 -6.45 12.47 10.68
C SER A 71 -7.06 11.80 11.91
N GLU A 72 -6.31 10.96 12.63
CA GLU A 72 -6.78 10.29 13.85
C GLU A 72 -6.97 11.27 15.01
N SER A 73 -6.08 12.24 15.17
CA SER A 73 -6.15 13.25 16.25
C SER A 73 -7.36 14.18 16.09
N LYS A 74 -7.69 14.59 14.86
CA LYS A 74 -8.92 15.35 14.57
C LYS A 74 -10.18 14.54 14.81
N ASN A 75 -10.12 13.22 14.66
CA ASN A 75 -11.24 12.32 14.94
C ASN A 75 -11.43 12.08 16.45
N LYS A 76 -10.35 11.98 17.23
CA LYS A 76 -10.42 11.87 18.71
C LYS A 76 -11.11 13.06 19.36
N LYS A 77 -10.87 14.29 18.86
CA LYS A 77 -11.51 15.51 19.39
C LYS A 77 -13.00 15.65 19.04
N LYS A 78 -13.55 14.82 18.14
CA LYS A 78 -14.92 14.97 17.62
C LYS A 78 -15.93 13.93 18.14
N PHE A 79 -15.53 12.93 18.93
CA PHE A 79 -16.39 11.76 19.16
C PHE A 79 -16.38 11.22 20.60
N PHE A 80 -17.28 11.80 21.41
CA PHE A 80 -17.98 11.13 22.53
C PHE A 80 -19.26 10.39 22.07
N ASN A 81 -19.63 10.41 20.77
CA ASN A 81 -20.87 9.79 20.27
C ASN A 81 -20.63 8.66 19.26
N ILE A 82 -20.69 7.44 19.77
CA ILE A 82 -20.77 6.12 19.11
C ILE A 82 -21.24 6.18 17.64
N GLN A 83 -20.29 6.26 16.71
CA GLN A 83 -20.40 5.66 15.38
C GLN A 83 -19.02 5.08 15.05
N LYS A 84 -18.94 3.76 14.82
CA LYS A 84 -17.74 3.08 14.29
C LYS A 84 -17.44 3.66 12.90
N LYS A 85 -16.74 4.78 12.83
CA LYS A 85 -16.22 5.31 11.57
C LYS A 85 -15.20 4.30 11.02
N LYS A 86 -15.41 3.86 9.77
CA LYS A 86 -14.49 2.99 9.05
C LYS A 86 -13.08 3.61 9.14
N LYS A 87 -12.14 2.87 9.73
CA LYS A 87 -10.73 3.27 9.73
C LYS A 87 -10.27 3.28 8.28
N LYS A 88 -9.61 4.38 7.89
CA LYS A 88 -8.82 4.41 6.65
C LYS A 88 -7.89 3.19 6.66
N LYS A 89 -7.63 2.58 5.50
CA LYS A 89 -6.65 1.49 5.36
C LYS A 89 -5.53 1.92 4.41
N LEU A 90 -4.28 1.65 4.79
CA LEU A 90 -3.10 1.80 3.94
C LEU A 90 -2.54 0.41 3.68
N LEU A 91 -2.20 0.12 2.43
CA LEU A 91 -1.45 -1.06 2.05
C LEU A 91 -0.24 -0.64 1.23
N ILE A 92 0.88 -1.29 1.49
CA ILE A 92 2.10 -1.15 0.69
C ILE A 92 2.13 -2.32 -0.29
N ILE A 93 2.34 -2.01 -1.57
CA ILE A 93 2.45 -3.00 -2.64
C ILE A 93 3.88 -2.93 -3.17
N CYS A 94 4.68 -3.93 -2.85
CA CYS A 94 6.01 -4.08 -3.41
C CYS A 94 5.88 -4.72 -4.80
N THR A 95 6.46 -4.06 -5.80
CA THR A 95 6.34 -4.35 -7.23
C THR A 95 7.70 -4.79 -7.79
N PHE A 96 7.72 -5.40 -8.98
CA PHE A 96 8.95 -5.93 -9.61
C PHE A 96 9.63 -7.03 -8.77
N CYS A 97 8.85 -7.82 -8.03
CA CYS A 97 9.38 -8.92 -7.22
C CYS A 97 9.89 -10.11 -8.05
N ASP A 98 9.53 -10.17 -9.32
CA ASP A 98 9.99 -11.12 -10.34
C ASP A 98 11.42 -10.84 -10.82
N GLU A 99 11.82 -9.57 -10.85
CA GLU A 99 13.17 -9.14 -11.22
C GLU A 99 14.21 -9.41 -10.10
N VAL A 100 13.75 -9.92 -8.95
CA VAL A 100 14.61 -10.19 -7.80
C VAL A 100 14.77 -11.70 -7.63
N GLU A 101 15.96 -12.21 -7.94
CA GLU A 101 16.32 -13.62 -7.81
C GLU A 101 16.07 -14.17 -6.38
N LYS A 102 16.21 -13.32 -5.36
CA LYS A 102 15.96 -13.70 -3.96
C LYS A 102 14.47 -13.78 -3.59
N LEU A 103 13.59 -13.13 -4.35
CA LEU A 103 12.15 -13.18 -4.13
C LEU A 103 11.49 -14.22 -5.03
N GLN A 104 11.77 -14.17 -6.34
CA GLN A 104 11.14 -15.01 -7.38
C GLN A 104 9.63 -15.16 -7.18
N ILE A 105 8.95 -14.08 -6.76
CA ILE A 105 7.52 -14.12 -6.46
C ILE A 105 6.77 -14.01 -7.77
N THR A 106 6.39 -15.16 -8.30
CA THR A 106 5.58 -15.30 -9.51
C THR A 106 4.08 -15.23 -9.21
N ILE A 107 3.66 -15.64 -8.01
CA ILE A 107 2.27 -15.54 -7.53
C ILE A 107 2.21 -14.52 -6.40
N PRO A 108 1.45 -13.43 -6.55
CA PRO A 108 1.36 -12.41 -5.51
C PRO A 108 0.90 -12.97 -4.16
N ARG A 109 1.36 -12.37 -3.06
CA ARG A 109 0.96 -12.79 -1.70
C ARG A 109 1.10 -11.68 -0.68
N MET A 110 0.34 -11.78 0.41
CA MET A 110 0.57 -10.99 1.61
C MET A 110 1.76 -11.55 2.41
N ILE A 111 2.55 -10.67 3.02
CA ILE A 111 3.65 -11.08 3.89
C ILE A 111 3.40 -10.69 5.36
N GLY A 112 3.89 -11.53 6.27
CA GLY A 112 3.82 -11.30 7.71
C GLY A 112 4.93 -10.37 8.19
N ASN A 113 4.80 -9.87 9.42
CA ASN A 113 5.76 -8.93 10.03
C ASN A 113 7.19 -9.50 10.11
N ASP A 114 7.34 -10.78 10.46
CA ASP A 114 8.66 -11.41 10.59
C ASP A 114 9.37 -11.53 9.24
N GLU A 115 8.62 -11.85 8.19
CA GLU A 115 9.13 -11.90 6.82
C GLU A 115 9.46 -10.49 6.32
N LEU A 116 8.56 -9.53 6.55
CA LEU A 116 8.79 -8.13 6.20
C LEU A 116 10.06 -7.57 6.84
N ARG A 117 10.28 -7.85 8.13
CA ARG A 117 11.49 -7.44 8.84
C ARG A 117 12.76 -8.00 8.22
N LYS A 118 12.71 -9.22 7.67
CA LYS A 118 13.86 -9.87 7.03
C LYS A 118 14.12 -9.33 5.63
N ILE A 119 13.06 -9.13 4.84
CA ILE A 119 13.18 -8.78 3.42
C ILE A 119 13.32 -7.26 3.23
N PHE A 120 12.52 -6.48 3.95
CA PHE A 120 12.48 -5.02 3.85
C PHE A 120 12.57 -4.37 5.24
N PRO A 121 13.75 -4.36 5.88
CA PRO A 121 13.95 -3.74 7.19
C PRO A 121 13.46 -2.29 7.26
N LEU A 122 13.71 -1.52 6.18
CA LEU A 122 13.23 -0.15 6.03
C LEU A 122 11.69 -0.09 6.13
N LEU A 123 10.98 -0.88 5.33
CA LEU A 123 9.52 -0.88 5.37
C LEU A 123 9.01 -1.28 6.75
N TYR A 124 9.56 -2.32 7.36
CA TYR A 124 9.15 -2.78 8.70
C TYR A 124 9.20 -1.68 9.76
N GLN A 125 10.24 -0.83 9.75
CA GLN A 125 10.38 0.28 10.69
C GLN A 125 9.26 1.33 10.55
N HIS A 126 8.76 1.52 9.33
CA HIS A 126 7.75 2.55 9.01
C HIS A 126 6.35 1.98 8.78
N SER A 127 6.18 0.66 8.73
CA SER A 127 4.95 -0.03 8.35
C SER A 127 4.29 -0.77 9.51
N THR A 128 4.57 -0.43 10.77
CA THR A 128 3.97 -1.12 11.92
C THR A 128 2.44 -1.00 11.87
N GLY A 129 1.77 -2.14 11.77
CA GLY A 129 0.30 -2.21 11.62
C GLY A 129 -0.22 -1.98 10.20
N ILE A 130 0.67 -1.76 9.21
CA ILE A 130 0.35 -1.64 7.79
C ILE A 130 0.57 -3.00 7.12
N LYS A 131 -0.36 -3.37 6.24
CA LYS A 131 -0.30 -4.63 5.50
C LYS A 131 0.55 -4.45 4.25
N VAL A 132 1.39 -5.45 3.95
CA VAL A 132 2.30 -5.43 2.80
C VAL A 132 2.03 -6.62 1.90
N ALA A 133 1.86 -6.34 0.61
CA ALA A 133 1.72 -7.33 -0.45
C ALA A 133 2.96 -7.30 -1.34
N LEU A 134 3.39 -8.47 -1.80
CA LEU A 134 4.44 -8.62 -2.81
C LEU A 134 3.80 -9.10 -4.11
N GLY A 135 4.24 -8.56 -5.25
CA GLY A 135 3.82 -9.02 -6.56
C GLY A 135 4.67 -8.47 -7.71
N SER A 136 4.50 -9.07 -8.89
CA SER A 136 5.01 -8.51 -10.15
C SER A 136 3.91 -7.75 -10.89
N LEU A 137 4.29 -6.64 -11.53
CA LEU A 137 3.43 -5.83 -12.41
C LEU A 137 3.90 -5.82 -13.88
N LEU A 138 4.93 -6.59 -14.26
CA LEU A 138 5.30 -6.82 -15.67
C LEU A 138 4.36 -7.90 -16.23
N THR A 139 3.40 -7.70 -17.16
CA THR A 139 3.32 -7.10 -18.52
C THR A 139 4.30 -7.70 -19.53
N LYS A 140 3.96 -8.83 -20.17
CA LYS A 140 3.15 -8.86 -21.41
C LYS A 140 2.13 -10.01 -21.55
N ASP A 141 2.21 -11.06 -20.73
CA ASP A 141 1.38 -12.27 -20.94
C ASP A 141 0.59 -12.76 -19.70
N ASN A 142 0.65 -12.05 -18.56
CA ASN A 142 0.11 -12.54 -17.27
C ASN A 142 -0.87 -11.57 -16.59
N ASN A 143 -2.00 -11.26 -17.25
CA ASN A 143 -3.12 -10.52 -16.65
C ASN A 143 -3.61 -11.13 -15.31
N ASP A 144 -3.38 -12.42 -15.11
CA ASP A 144 -3.79 -13.17 -13.93
C ASP A 144 -3.04 -12.75 -12.66
N ASN A 145 -1.78 -12.34 -12.76
CA ASN A 145 -1.00 -11.95 -11.57
C ASN A 145 -1.44 -10.59 -11.03
N THR A 146 -1.62 -9.59 -11.89
CA THR A 146 -2.15 -8.29 -11.45
C THR A 146 -3.54 -8.47 -10.86
N ARG A 147 -4.39 -9.30 -11.49
CA ARG A 147 -5.71 -9.66 -10.97
C ARG A 147 -5.62 -10.32 -9.59
N HIS A 148 -4.74 -11.31 -9.43
CA HIS A 148 -4.57 -12.03 -8.16
C HIS A 148 -4.08 -11.12 -7.04
N LEU A 149 -3.14 -10.21 -7.33
CA LEU A 149 -2.67 -9.21 -6.37
C LEU A 149 -3.82 -8.30 -5.91
N VAL A 150 -4.62 -7.83 -6.85
CA VAL A 150 -5.80 -7.00 -6.56
C VAL A 150 -6.80 -7.78 -5.70
N GLU A 151 -7.09 -9.03 -6.04
CA GLU A 151 -7.99 -9.91 -5.27
C GLU A 151 -7.49 -10.14 -3.85
N LEU A 152 -6.20 -10.41 -3.67
CA LEU A 152 -5.58 -10.60 -2.35
C LEU A 152 -5.66 -9.34 -1.49
N VAL A 153 -5.32 -8.19 -2.07
CA VAL A 153 -5.41 -6.89 -1.41
C VAL A 153 -6.85 -6.63 -0.95
N PHE A 154 -7.83 -6.88 -1.81
CA PHE A 154 -9.23 -6.70 -1.45
C PHE A 154 -9.74 -7.70 -0.41
N LYS A 155 -9.36 -8.98 -0.49
CA LYS A 155 -9.66 -9.99 0.54
C LYS A 155 -9.12 -9.56 1.91
N GLU A 156 -7.93 -8.95 1.96
CA GLU A 156 -7.37 -8.45 3.22
C GLU A 156 -8.07 -7.19 3.75
N ILE A 157 -8.56 -6.32 2.86
CA ILE A 157 -9.33 -5.14 3.25
C ILE A 157 -10.72 -5.50 3.79
N LEU A 158 -11.28 -6.65 3.41
CA LEU A 158 -12.63 -7.03 3.83
C LEU A 158 -12.67 -7.85 5.13
N LYS A 159 -11.52 -8.33 5.59
CA LYS A 159 -11.34 -8.82 6.97
C LYS A 159 -11.36 -7.65 7.96
#